data_AF-A0A8D0GQ45-F1
#
_entry.id   AF-A0A8D0GQ45-F1
#
_cell.length_a   1.000
_cell.length_b   1.000
_cell.length_c   1.000
_cell.angle_alpha   90.00
_cell.angle_beta   90.00
_cell.angle_gamma   90.00
#
_symmetry.space_group_name_H-M   'P 1'
#
loop_
_entity.id
_entity.type
_entity.pdbx_description
1 polymer ?
#
loop_
_entity_poly.entity_id
_entity_poly.type
_entity_poly.pdbx_seq_one_letter_code
_entity_poly.pdbx_strand_id
1 'polypeptide(L)' 'MRNASLLLLLLLNILLALLIWFATGSLGSRIIGGEEVKPHSRPYMASIQMERRHVCGGFLVARQWVMTAAHCKIPA' A
#
# COMPACT_ATOMS: atom_id res chain seq x y z
N MET A 1 -8.85 -20.68 38.58
CA MET A 1 -9.15 -21.34 37.28
C MET A 1 -9.74 -20.39 36.22
N ARG A 2 -10.70 -19.50 36.54
CA ARG A 2 -11.37 -18.62 35.55
C ARG A 2 -10.51 -17.46 35.01
N ASN A 3 -9.55 -16.97 35.79
CA ASN A 3 -8.72 -15.81 35.44
C ASN A 3 -7.61 -16.13 34.42
N ALA A 4 -7.08 -17.35 34.42
CA ALA A 4 -6.03 -17.76 33.48
C ALA A 4 -6.56 -17.91 32.04
N SER A 5 -7.81 -18.37 31.89
CA SER A 5 -8.48 -18.47 30.58
C SER A 5 -8.79 -17.09 29.99
N LEU A 6 -9.25 -16.14 30.82
CA LEU A 6 -9.46 -14.76 30.39
C LEU A 6 -8.16 -14.07 29.97
N LEU A 7 -7.07 -14.31 30.71
CA LEU A 7 -5.75 -13.78 30.35
C LEU A 7 -5.24 -14.34 29.01
N LEU A 8 -5.42 -15.64 28.77
CA LEU A 8 -5.03 -16.28 27.51
C LEU A 8 -5.81 -15.71 26.31
N LEU A 9 -7.12 -15.50 26.46
CA LEU A 9 -7.97 -14.90 25.41
C LEU A 9 -7.56 -13.45 25.12
N LEU A 10 -7.23 -12.67 26.15
CA LEU A 10 -6.71 -11.30 26.00
C LEU A 10 -5.39 -11.29 25.24
N LEU A 11 -4.45 -12.16 25.61
CA LEU A 11 -3.16 -12.28 24.93
C LEU A 11 -3.32 -12.70 23.46
N LEU A 12 -4.23 -13.62 23.15
CA LEU A 12 -4.51 -14.05 21.79
C LEU A 12 -5.07 -12.93 20.92
N ASN A 13 -5.99 -12.12 21.45
CA ASN A 13 -6.55 -10.96 20.73
C ASN A 13 -5.51 -9.86 20.51
N ILE A 14 -4.67 -9.59 21.51
CA ILE A 14 -3.57 -8.62 21.39
C ILE A 14 -2.57 -9.09 20.33
N LEU A 15 -2.20 -10.38 20.35
CA LEU A 15 -1.31 -10.96 19.34
C LEU A 15 -1.92 -10.87 17.93
N LEU A 16 -3.20 -11.20 17.78
CA LEU A 16 -3.91 -11.11 16.50
C LEU A 16 -3.96 -9.66 15.99
N ALA A 17 -4.25 -8.70 16.87
CA ALA A 17 -4.27 -7.28 16.52
C ALA A 17 -2.88 -6.78 16.09
N LEU A 18 -1.82 -7.19 16.78
CA LEU A 18 -0.43 -6.86 16.43
C LEU A 18 -0.03 -7.46 15.07
N LEU A 19 -0.41 -8.71 14.80
CA LEU A 19 -0.16 -9.35 13.50
C LEU A 19 -0.88 -8.64 12.35
N ILE A 20 -2.14 -8.23 12.57
CA ILE A 20 -2.91 -7.47 11.58
C ILE A 20 -2.27 -6.09 11.33
N TRP A 21 -1.83 -5.40 12.38
CA TRP A 21 -1.11 -4.12 12.27
C TRP A 21 0.18 -4.27 11.47
N PHE A 22 0.97 -5.31 11.74
CA PHE A 22 2.23 -5.53 11.02
C PHE A 22 2.00 -5.90 9.55
N ALA A 23 0.97 -6.71 9.27
CA ALA A 23 0.61 -7.12 7.92
C ALA A 23 0.00 -5.97 7.07
N THR A 24 -0.67 -5.01 7.71
CA THR A 24 -1.26 -3.83 7.05
C THR A 24 -0.34 -2.60 7.07
N GLY A 25 0.76 -2.65 7.82
CA GLY A 25 1.82 -1.66 7.84
C GLY A 25 2.50 -1.55 6.47
N SER A 26 1.96 -0.68 5.62
CA SER A 26 2.54 -0.34 4.32
C SER A 26 3.98 0.18 4.49
N LEU A 27 4.96 -0.63 4.08
CA LEU A 27 6.34 -0.23 3.79
C LEU A 27 6.44 0.46 2.41
N GLY A 28 5.35 1.04 1.90
CA GLY A 28 5.31 1.74 0.62
C GLY A 28 5.86 3.16 0.70
N SER A 29 6.43 3.64 -0.41
CA SER A 29 6.91 5.01 -0.61
C SER A 29 5.85 6.03 -0.19
N ARG A 30 6.00 6.59 1.01
CA ARG A 30 5.08 7.57 1.60
C ARG A 30 5.35 8.93 0.98
N ILE A 31 4.30 9.61 0.50
CA ILE A 31 4.37 11.03 0.15
C ILE A 31 4.45 11.82 1.46
N ILE A 32 5.59 12.47 1.73
CA ILE A 32 5.85 13.20 2.97
C ILE A 32 5.08 14.52 2.97
N GLY A 33 4.30 14.78 4.03
CA GLY A 33 3.48 15.99 4.16
C GLY A 33 2.27 16.05 3.20
N GLY A 34 1.95 14.95 2.53
CA GLY A 34 0.79 14.86 1.64
C GLY A 34 -0.53 14.60 2.37
N GLU A 35 -1.61 14.76 1.64
CA GLU A 35 -2.97 14.37 2.04
C GLU A 35 -3.54 13.32 1.09
N GLU A 36 -4.52 12.56 1.56
CA GLU A 36 -5.23 11.61 0.71
C GLU A 36 -6.08 12.35 -0.33
N VAL A 37 -5.94 11.95 -1.60
CA VAL A 37 -6.71 12.56 -2.68
C VAL A 37 -8.14 12.04 -2.69
N LYS A 38 -9.11 12.88 -3.07
CA LYS A 38 -10.47 12.42 -3.35
C LYS A 38 -10.42 11.27 -4.37
N PRO A 39 -11.16 10.16 -4.16
CA PRO A 39 -11.17 9.03 -5.09
C PRO A 39 -11.37 9.47 -6.54
N HIS A 40 -10.55 8.93 -7.44
CA HIS A 40 -10.56 9.21 -8.88
C HIS A 40 -10.37 10.68 -9.31
N SER A 41 -9.97 11.60 -8.40
CA SER A 41 -9.72 13.02 -8.73
C SER A 41 -8.42 13.28 -9.51
N ARG A 42 -7.62 12.24 -9.74
CA ARG A 42 -6.37 12.25 -10.52
C ARG A 42 -6.45 11.16 -11.59
N PRO A 43 -7.36 11.26 -12.57
CA PRO A 43 -7.63 10.17 -13.53
C PRO A 43 -6.46 9.86 -14.47
N TYR A 44 -5.50 10.79 -14.57
CA TYR A 44 -4.27 10.59 -15.32
C TYR A 44 -3.21 9.79 -14.54
N MET A 45 -3.35 9.61 -13.22
CA MET A 45 -2.34 8.95 -12.39
C MET A 45 -2.32 7.45 -12.69
N ALA A 46 -1.15 6.92 -13.07
CA ALA A 46 -0.94 5.51 -13.32
C ALA A 46 -0.02 4.90 -12.25
N SER A 47 -0.39 3.70 -11.78
CA SER A 47 0.46 2.85 -10.94
C SER A 47 1.16 1.85 -11.84
N ILE A 48 2.48 1.98 -12.00
CA ILE A 48 3.30 1.05 -12.77
C ILE A 48 3.67 -0.10 -11.85
N GLN A 49 3.34 -1.33 -12.26
CA GLN A 49 3.50 -2.52 -11.43
C GLN A 49 4.38 -3.57 -12.09
N MET A 50 5.25 -4.19 -11.29
CA MET A 50 5.98 -5.41 -11.62
C MET A 50 5.63 -6.46 -10.57
N GLU A 51 5.36 -7.70 -11.01
CA GLU A 51 4.99 -8.80 -10.08
C GLU A 51 3.83 -8.42 -9.14
N ARG A 52 2.85 -7.65 -9.63
CA ARG A 52 1.71 -7.11 -8.85
C ARG A 52 2.09 -6.16 -7.70
N ARG A 53 3.31 -5.61 -7.72
CA ARG A 53 3.78 -4.59 -6.77
C ARG A 53 4.01 -3.27 -7.48
N HIS A 54 3.62 -2.17 -6.85
CA HIS A 54 3.92 -0.82 -7.34
C HIS A 54 5.43 -0.57 -7.32
N VAL A 55 5.97 -0.10 -8.45
CA VAL A 55 7.40 0.22 -8.58
C VAL A 55 7.67 1.67 -8.95
N CYS A 56 6.74 2.30 -9.68
CA CYS A 56 6.86 3.69 -10.12
C CYS A 56 5.49 4.32 -10.37
N GLY A 57 5.44 5.65 -10.35
CA GLY A 57 4.32 6.43 -10.86
C GLY A 57 4.38 6.65 -12.38
N GLY A 58 3.26 7.05 -12.97
CA GLY A 58 3.18 7.53 -14.34
C GLY A 58 1.96 8.40 -14.59
N PHE A 59 1.88 8.96 -15.81
CA PHE A 59 0.82 9.85 -16.26
C PHE A 59 0.25 9.36 -17.60
N LEU A 60 -1.05 9.12 -17.68
CA LEU A 60 -1.74 8.86 -18.94
C LEU A 60 -1.79 10.15 -19.78
N VAL A 61 -0.96 10.21 -20.83
CA VAL A 61 -0.82 11.40 -21.70
C VAL A 61 -1.62 11.28 -22.99
N ALA A 62 -1.98 10.06 -23.38
CA ALA A 62 -2.93 9.77 -24.46
C ALA A 62 -3.63 8.43 -24.19
N ARG A 63 -4.65 8.09 -24.99
CA ARG A 63 -5.53 6.91 -24.75
C ARG A 63 -4.78 5.59 -24.49
N GLN A 64 -3.58 5.42 -25.04
CA GLN A 64 -2.77 4.20 -24.91
C GLN A 64 -1.31 4.50 -24.49
N TRP A 65 -1.02 5.71 -24.04
CA TRP A 65 0.34 6.14 -23.74
C TRP A 65 0.47 6.67 -22.32
N VAL A 66 1.33 6.03 -21.53
CA VAL A 66 1.70 6.46 -20.18
C VAL A 66 3.14 6.97 -20.20
N MET A 67 3.34 8.17 -19.68
CA MET A 67 4.66 8.78 -19.47
C MET A 67 5.16 8.45 -18.05
N THR A 68 6.44 8.12 -17.92
CA THR A 68 7.10 7.84 -16.62
C THR A 68 8.56 8.29 -16.66
N ALA A 69 9.25 8.20 -15.52
CA ALA A 69 10.67 8.52 -15.45
C ALA A 69 11.52 7.46 -16.17
N ALA A 70 12.54 7.88 -16.91
CA ALA A 70 13.40 6.98 -17.69
C ALA A 70 14.15 5.93 -16.82
N HIS A 71 14.38 6.21 -15.54
CA HIS A 71 15.05 5.29 -14.63
C HIS A 71 14.11 4.23 -14.03
N CYS A 72 12.80 4.33 -14.27
CA CYS A 72 11.85 3.31 -13.84
C CYS A 72 12.12 2.03 -14.63
N LYS A 73 12.71 1.03 -13.96
CA LYS A 73 12.99 -0.28 -14.56
C LYS A 73 11.67 -1.00 -14.79
N ILE A 74 11.22 -1.06 -16.04
CA ILE A 74 10.02 -1.78 -16.49
C ILE A 74 10.50 -2.79 -17.53
N PRO A 75 10.00 -4.04 -17.56
CA PRO A 75 10.37 -4.97 -18.63
C PRO A 75 9.84 -4.40 -19.95
N ALA A 76 10.68 -4.40 -20.98
CA ALA A 76 10.26 -4.09 -22.35
C ALA A 76 9.42 -5.23 -22.92
#